data_AF-A0AAD8Y4Y6-F1
#
_entry.id   AF-A0AAD8Y4Y6-F1
#
_cell.length_a   1.000
_cell.length_b   1.000
_cell.length_c   1.000
_cell.angle_alpha   90.00
_cell.angle_beta   90.00
_cell.angle_gamma   90.00
#
_symmetry.space_group_name_H-M   'P 1'
#
loop_
_entity.id
_entity.type
_entity.pdbx_description
1 polymer ?
#
loop_
_entity_poly.entity_id
_entity_poly.type
_entity_poly.pdbx_seq_one_letter_code
_entity_poly.pdbx_strand_id
1 'polypeptide(L)'
;MSTTSDISATAVVVPAHPTKPSTPAIEQEKEAPAKKSESAVKSFISGGVGGACAVLVGHPLDLVKVRMQTGGASSNSVFGMLSTTMRKEGIRGLYRGVSAPLTAVSPMFAVSFWSYDMGQRMVKAYGQNGMNEEEKAAPYTLSMGEICVAGAFSAIPTTAIMAPSERIKCLLQVQATEVEKGGKARYSGMLDCAKNLLKEGGLASLYKGTGATLLRDIPGTVAYFGTYELTKRELMKIQGIDPNNGQLSLTAVLFAGGFAGMACWGIGIPADVLKSRLQTAPEGKYSGIYDVYKALIKEEGYAGLFRGMRPALIRAFPANAACFLGVEVAKNMLGFMD
;
A
#
# COMPACT_ATOMS: atom_id res chain seq x y z
N MET A 1 59.09 9.94 23.08
CA MET A 1 59.01 11.17 23.92
C MET A 1 59.35 12.32 22.99
N SER A 2 58.34 12.93 22.36
CA SER A 2 57.63 14.15 22.82
C SER A 2 58.59 15.35 22.75
N THR A 3 58.37 16.44 22.03
CA THR A 3 57.12 17.13 21.65
C THR A 3 57.50 18.22 20.63
N THR A 4 56.70 18.42 19.59
CA THR A 4 56.83 19.53 18.63
C THR A 4 56.11 20.79 19.11
N SER A 5 56.73 21.92 18.78
CA SER A 5 56.53 23.30 19.21
C SER A 5 55.19 23.95 18.84
N ASP A 6 54.60 24.63 19.83
CA ASP A 6 53.64 25.74 19.73
C ASP A 6 54.30 26.99 19.15
N ILE A 7 53.66 27.65 18.18
CA ILE A 7 53.80 29.11 17.96
C ILE A 7 52.44 29.69 17.55
N SER A 8 51.95 30.57 18.43
CA SER A 8 50.83 31.51 18.28
C SER A 8 51.41 32.92 18.14
N ALA A 9 50.91 33.71 17.19
CA ALA A 9 50.87 35.19 17.11
C ALA A 9 50.42 35.54 15.66
N THR A 10 49.62 36.56 15.35
CA THR A 10 49.66 37.95 15.84
C THR A 10 48.34 38.66 15.54
N ALA A 11 47.82 39.40 16.52
CA ALA A 11 46.81 40.45 16.35
C ALA A 11 47.49 41.83 16.43
N VAL A 12 47.04 42.82 15.64
CA VAL A 12 47.39 44.25 15.81
C VAL A 12 46.17 45.17 15.60
N VAL A 13 45.62 45.60 16.74
CA VAL A 13 45.03 46.88 17.24
C VAL A 13 44.48 48.01 16.32
N VAL A 14 43.15 48.24 16.44
CA VAL A 14 42.24 49.44 16.67
C VAL A 14 42.69 50.91 16.39
N PRO A 15 41.75 51.85 16.05
CA PRO A 15 41.13 52.73 17.08
C PRO A 15 39.59 52.99 16.93
N ALA A 16 38.98 53.54 17.99
CA ALA A 16 37.54 53.60 18.29
C ALA A 16 36.86 54.98 18.18
N HIS A 17 35.50 54.98 18.27
CA HIS A 17 34.50 56.02 18.66
C HIS A 17 33.60 56.66 17.57
N PRO A 18 32.36 57.14 17.90
CA PRO A 18 31.41 56.83 18.99
C PRO A 18 29.97 56.47 18.49
N THR A 19 29.17 55.92 19.40
CA THR A 19 27.76 55.48 19.26
C THR A 19 26.73 56.57 18.90
N LYS A 20 25.70 56.21 18.13
CA LYS A 20 24.29 56.66 18.33
C LYS A 20 23.29 55.53 18.02
N PRO A 21 22.12 55.48 18.69
CA PRO A 21 21.28 54.28 18.78
C PRO A 21 20.11 54.23 17.78
N SER A 22 19.57 53.01 17.62
CA SER A 22 18.20 52.61 17.20
C SER A 22 17.73 52.92 15.77
N THR A 23 17.54 51.86 14.97
CA THR A 23 16.24 51.35 14.48
C THR A 23 16.48 49.98 13.82
N PRO A 24 15.84 48.86 14.21
CA PRO A 24 16.00 47.61 13.50
C PRO A 24 15.24 47.72 12.16
N ALA A 25 16.00 47.80 11.06
CA ALA A 25 15.46 47.54 9.75
C ALA A 25 15.11 46.05 9.68
N ILE A 26 13.83 45.77 9.50
CA ILE A 26 13.29 44.44 9.27
C ILE A 26 13.89 43.94 7.95
N GLU A 27 14.94 43.10 8.03
CA GLU A 27 15.35 42.28 6.90
C GLU A 27 14.20 41.30 6.63
N GLN A 28 13.54 41.49 5.49
CA GLN A 28 12.54 40.57 4.98
C GLN A 28 13.18 39.19 4.81
N GLU A 29 12.86 38.30 5.73
CA GLU A 29 13.05 36.86 5.60
C GLU A 29 12.39 36.44 4.29
N LYS A 30 13.19 36.00 3.31
CA LYS A 30 12.67 35.44 2.07
C LYS A 30 11.84 34.21 2.45
N GLU A 31 10.51 34.37 2.44
CA GLU A 31 9.56 33.28 2.51
C GLU A 31 10.02 32.15 1.58
N ALA A 32 10.19 30.96 2.16
CA ALA A 32 10.33 29.73 1.41
C ALA A 32 9.15 29.65 0.42
N PRO A 33 9.37 29.27 -0.85
CA PRO A 33 8.31 29.30 -1.86
C PRO A 33 7.15 28.43 -1.37
N ALA A 34 5.99 29.07 -1.16
CA ALA A 34 4.75 28.40 -0.83
C ALA A 34 4.55 27.23 -1.81
N LYS A 35 4.46 25.99 -1.28
CA LYS A 35 4.11 24.81 -2.09
C LYS A 35 2.85 25.16 -2.87
N LYS A 36 2.94 25.29 -4.20
CA LYS A 36 1.78 25.42 -5.08
C LYS A 36 0.78 24.33 -4.67
N SER A 37 -0.42 24.73 -4.27
CA SER A 37 -1.53 23.81 -4.01
C SER A 37 -1.83 23.09 -5.32
N GLU A 38 -1.28 21.88 -5.48
CA GLU A 38 -1.45 21.05 -6.67
C GLU A 38 -2.96 20.82 -6.87
N SER A 39 -3.47 21.10 -8.08
CA SER A 39 -4.90 20.94 -8.38
C SER A 39 -5.39 19.56 -7.91
N ALA A 40 -6.47 19.52 -7.13
CA ALA A 40 -7.04 18.26 -6.62
C ALA A 40 -7.35 17.28 -7.75
N VAL A 41 -7.72 17.79 -8.93
CA VAL A 41 -7.95 17.02 -10.15
C VAL A 41 -6.65 16.38 -10.66
N LYS A 42 -5.55 17.13 -10.68
CA LYS A 42 -4.23 16.62 -11.07
C LYS A 42 -3.73 15.53 -10.13
N SER A 43 -3.92 15.71 -8.83
CA SER A 43 -3.60 14.68 -7.82
C SER A 43 -4.46 13.42 -7.98
N PHE A 44 -5.76 13.58 -8.27
CA PHE A 44 -6.67 12.47 -8.49
C PHE A 44 -6.32 11.67 -9.75
N ILE A 45 -6.09 12.34 -10.88
CA ILE A 45 -5.76 11.67 -12.15
C ILE A 45 -4.39 10.99 -12.05
N SER A 46 -3.37 11.68 -11.54
CA SER A 46 -2.03 11.10 -11.39
C SER A 46 -2.03 9.91 -10.41
N GLY A 47 -2.77 10.00 -9.31
CA GLY A 47 -2.99 8.88 -8.39
C GLY A 47 -3.69 7.70 -9.05
N GLY A 48 -4.72 7.95 -9.87
CA GLY A 48 -5.42 6.92 -10.64
C GLY A 48 -4.52 6.20 -11.66
N VAL A 49 -3.69 6.95 -12.39
CA VAL A 49 -2.70 6.39 -13.33
C VAL A 49 -1.65 5.56 -12.58
N GLY A 50 -1.11 6.08 -11.47
CA GLY A 50 -0.20 5.32 -10.61
C GLY A 50 -0.80 4.01 -10.12
N GLY A 51 -2.04 4.06 -9.62
CA GLY A 51 -2.79 2.87 -9.21
C GLY A 51 -2.96 1.85 -10.35
N ALA A 52 -3.29 2.30 -11.57
CA ALA A 52 -3.40 1.44 -12.73
C ALA A 52 -2.05 0.79 -13.09
N CYS A 53 -0.95 1.54 -13.07
CA CYS A 53 0.41 1.02 -13.30
C CYS A 53 0.78 -0.04 -12.24
N ALA A 54 0.47 0.20 -10.97
CA ALA A 54 0.71 -0.74 -9.88
C ALA A 54 -0.05 -2.06 -10.08
N VAL A 55 -1.31 -1.97 -10.52
CA VAL A 55 -2.13 -3.14 -10.86
C VAL A 55 -1.51 -3.88 -12.05
N LEU A 56 -1.22 -3.20 -13.15
CA LEU A 56 -0.71 -3.82 -14.38
C LEU A 56 0.64 -4.54 -14.18
N VAL A 57 1.57 -3.92 -13.44
CA VAL A 57 2.89 -4.53 -13.20
C VAL A 57 2.82 -5.65 -12.17
N GLY A 58 1.98 -5.51 -11.14
CA GLY A 58 1.90 -6.52 -10.10
C GLY A 58 0.97 -7.70 -10.41
N HIS A 59 0.01 -7.54 -11.32
CA HIS A 59 -1.05 -8.54 -11.54
C HIS A 59 -0.55 -9.94 -11.95
N PRO A 60 0.52 -10.10 -12.76
CA PRO A 60 1.11 -11.41 -13.03
C PRO A 60 1.51 -12.17 -11.75
N LEU A 61 2.06 -11.47 -10.76
CA LEU A 61 2.44 -12.07 -9.48
C LEU A 61 1.23 -12.32 -8.57
N ASP A 62 0.18 -11.50 -8.66
CA ASP A 62 -1.08 -11.79 -7.96
C ASP A 62 -1.75 -13.05 -8.48
N LEU A 63 -1.75 -13.24 -9.80
CA LEU A 63 -2.32 -14.43 -10.42
C LEU A 63 -1.58 -15.69 -9.93
N VAL A 64 -0.24 -15.64 -9.90
CA VAL A 64 0.58 -16.74 -9.37
C VAL A 64 0.26 -16.98 -7.89
N LYS A 65 0.18 -15.92 -7.08
CA LYS A 65 -0.18 -16.01 -5.67
C LYS A 65 -1.51 -16.74 -5.48
N VAL A 66 -2.57 -16.29 -6.15
CA VAL A 66 -3.91 -16.90 -5.99
C VAL A 66 -3.90 -18.37 -6.41
N ARG A 67 -3.27 -18.72 -7.54
CA ARG A 67 -3.15 -20.11 -7.98
C ARG A 67 -2.40 -21.01 -6.99
N MET A 68 -1.35 -20.49 -6.35
CA MET A 68 -0.62 -21.20 -5.27
C MET A 68 -1.50 -21.41 -4.03
N GLN A 69 -2.36 -20.45 -3.69
CA GLN A 69 -3.19 -20.50 -2.49
C GLN A 69 -4.42 -21.41 -2.62
N THR A 70 -5.00 -21.50 -3.82
CA THR A 70 -6.27 -22.19 -4.08
C THR A 70 -6.11 -23.62 -4.57
N GLY A 71 -4.90 -24.18 -4.57
CA GLY A 71 -4.64 -25.59 -4.96
C GLY A 71 -4.64 -25.83 -6.47
N GLY A 72 -4.56 -24.77 -7.27
CA GLY A 72 -4.44 -24.86 -8.73
C GLY A 72 -3.02 -25.12 -9.23
N ALA A 73 -2.01 -24.91 -8.38
CA ALA A 73 -0.61 -24.93 -8.75
C ALA A 73 -0.06 -26.34 -8.99
N SER A 74 0.43 -26.59 -10.21
CA SER A 74 1.25 -27.76 -10.56
C SER A 74 2.73 -27.60 -10.16
N SER A 75 3.15 -26.40 -9.71
CA SER A 75 4.52 -26.11 -9.27
C SER A 75 4.53 -25.17 -8.06
N ASN A 76 5.42 -25.43 -7.09
CA ASN A 76 5.70 -24.55 -5.95
C ASN A 76 6.64 -23.37 -6.31
N SER A 77 7.12 -23.29 -7.56
CA SER A 77 8.01 -22.23 -8.03
C SER A 77 7.22 -21.09 -8.68
N VAL A 78 7.52 -19.85 -8.27
CA VAL A 78 6.94 -18.62 -8.86
C VAL A 78 7.25 -18.55 -10.36
N PHE A 79 8.52 -18.72 -10.73
CA PHE A 79 8.95 -18.68 -12.12
C PHE A 79 8.43 -19.86 -12.92
N GLY A 80 8.35 -21.04 -12.28
CA GLY A 80 7.72 -22.22 -12.89
C GLY A 80 6.27 -21.94 -13.28
N MET A 81 5.50 -21.32 -12.38
CA MET A 81 4.10 -20.99 -12.64
C MET A 81 3.94 -19.86 -13.66
N LEU A 82 4.76 -18.82 -13.61
CA LEU A 82 4.78 -17.77 -14.64
C LEU A 82 5.07 -18.37 -16.02
N SER A 83 6.09 -19.23 -16.11
CA SER A 83 6.46 -19.90 -17.36
C SER A 83 5.34 -20.82 -17.86
N THR A 84 4.73 -21.62 -17.00
CA THR A 84 3.61 -22.49 -17.37
C THR A 84 2.42 -21.67 -17.87
N THR A 85 2.06 -20.59 -17.17
CA THR A 85 0.96 -19.71 -17.57
C THR A 85 1.26 -19.05 -18.91
N MET A 86 2.48 -18.55 -19.11
CA MET A 86 2.89 -17.94 -20.38
C MET A 86 2.85 -18.94 -21.54
N ARG A 87 3.34 -20.17 -21.33
CA ARG A 87 3.36 -21.21 -22.38
C ARG A 87 1.96 -21.71 -22.75
N LYS A 88 1.04 -21.80 -21.79
CA LYS A 88 -0.30 -22.38 -22.01
C LYS A 88 -1.37 -21.35 -22.34
N GLU A 89 -1.36 -20.19 -21.71
CA GLU A 89 -2.40 -19.17 -21.83
C GLU A 89 -1.90 -17.88 -22.50
N GLY A 90 -0.60 -17.75 -22.74
CA GLY A 90 0.02 -16.56 -23.29
C GLY A 90 -0.08 -15.34 -22.38
N ILE A 91 0.19 -14.17 -22.94
CA ILE A 91 0.15 -12.89 -22.23
C ILE A 91 -1.26 -12.59 -21.69
N ARG A 92 -2.31 -12.93 -22.44
CA ARG A 92 -3.70 -12.74 -22.01
C ARG A 92 -4.03 -13.54 -20.74
N GLY A 93 -3.41 -14.71 -20.56
CA GLY A 93 -3.52 -15.52 -19.34
C GLY A 93 -2.99 -14.81 -18.10
N LEU A 94 -1.82 -14.17 -18.21
CA LEU A 94 -1.21 -13.43 -17.09
C LEU A 94 -2.08 -12.28 -16.58
N TYR A 95 -2.91 -11.71 -17.45
CA TYR A 95 -3.80 -10.58 -17.14
C TYR A 95 -5.26 -10.99 -16.88
N ARG A 96 -5.52 -12.29 -16.71
CA ARG A 96 -6.88 -12.76 -16.43
C ARG A 96 -7.39 -12.22 -15.09
N GLY A 97 -8.60 -11.65 -15.12
CA GLY A 97 -9.23 -11.02 -13.96
C GLY A 97 -8.70 -9.63 -13.62
N VAL A 98 -7.82 -9.02 -14.44
CA VAL A 98 -7.25 -7.68 -14.17
C VAL A 98 -8.28 -6.55 -14.26
N SER A 99 -9.37 -6.75 -15.00
CA SER A 99 -10.40 -5.73 -15.17
C SER A 99 -11.05 -5.33 -13.84
N ALA A 100 -11.28 -6.31 -12.94
CA ALA A 100 -11.89 -6.05 -11.64
C ALA A 100 -11.06 -5.08 -10.78
N PRO A 101 -9.77 -5.34 -10.49
CA PRO A 101 -8.96 -4.40 -9.73
C PRO A 101 -8.73 -3.07 -10.47
N LEU A 102 -8.62 -3.07 -11.80
CA LEU A 102 -8.47 -1.81 -12.56
C LEU A 102 -9.69 -0.90 -12.42
N THR A 103 -10.91 -1.45 -12.51
CA THR A 103 -12.14 -0.64 -12.33
C THR A 103 -12.32 -0.16 -10.90
N ALA A 104 -11.78 -0.89 -9.92
CA ALA A 104 -11.91 -0.56 -8.51
C ALA A 104 -10.80 0.38 -8.01
N VAL A 105 -9.70 0.55 -8.74
CA VAL A 105 -8.49 1.20 -8.20
C VAL A 105 -8.72 2.66 -7.78
N SER A 106 -9.30 3.48 -8.66
CA SER A 106 -9.57 4.89 -8.39
C SER A 106 -10.60 5.10 -7.27
N PRO A 107 -11.79 4.46 -7.28
CA PRO A 107 -12.73 4.62 -6.18
C PRO A 107 -12.20 4.06 -4.85
N MET A 108 -11.41 2.97 -4.89
CA MET A 108 -10.77 2.41 -3.70
C MET A 108 -9.79 3.40 -3.07
N PHE A 109 -8.91 4.02 -3.87
CA PHE A 109 -7.99 5.04 -3.35
C PHE A 109 -8.70 6.29 -2.87
N ALA A 110 -9.73 6.75 -3.60
CA ALA A 110 -10.53 7.91 -3.17
C ALA A 110 -11.16 7.69 -1.79
N VAL A 111 -11.79 6.53 -1.58
CA VAL A 111 -12.39 6.15 -0.29
C VAL A 111 -11.29 5.96 0.77
N SER A 112 -10.15 5.39 0.42
CA SER A 112 -9.03 5.19 1.34
C SER A 112 -8.48 6.51 1.87
N PHE A 113 -8.20 7.48 1.01
CA PHE A 113 -7.72 8.81 1.42
C PHE A 113 -8.75 9.58 2.23
N TRP A 114 -10.01 9.56 1.80
CA TRP A 114 -11.10 10.19 2.57
C TRP A 114 -11.25 9.55 3.96
N SER A 115 -11.19 8.22 4.05
CA SER A 115 -11.31 7.50 5.32
C SER A 115 -10.09 7.69 6.20
N TYR A 116 -8.90 7.83 5.60
CA TYR A 116 -7.67 8.13 6.32
C TYR A 116 -7.70 9.54 6.93
N ASP A 117 -8.14 10.55 6.17
CA ASP A 117 -8.31 11.92 6.68
C ASP A 117 -9.34 11.94 7.83
N MET A 118 -10.46 11.24 7.67
CA MET A 118 -11.45 11.07 8.75
C MET A 118 -10.83 10.39 9.98
N GLY A 119 -10.07 9.32 9.79
CA GLY A 119 -9.37 8.61 10.86
C GLY A 119 -8.38 9.52 11.59
N GLN A 120 -7.61 10.33 10.86
CA GLN A 120 -6.71 11.32 11.46
C GLN A 120 -7.48 12.36 12.29
N ARG A 121 -8.64 12.86 11.81
CA ARG A 121 -9.48 13.80 12.56
C ARG A 121 -10.02 13.17 13.85
N MET A 122 -10.48 11.92 13.79
CA MET A 122 -10.98 11.20 14.97
C MET A 122 -9.89 11.01 16.02
N VAL A 123 -8.70 10.59 15.59
CA VAL A 123 -7.58 10.36 16.50
C VAL A 123 -7.08 11.67 17.10
N LYS A 124 -6.97 12.75 16.30
CA LYS A 124 -6.66 14.10 16.80
C LYS A 124 -7.67 14.58 17.84
N ALA A 125 -8.97 14.45 17.55
CA ALA A 125 -10.02 14.87 18.48
C ALA A 125 -9.95 14.10 19.81
N TYR A 126 -9.58 12.83 19.77
CA TYR A 126 -9.39 12.02 20.97
C TYR A 126 -8.09 12.36 21.72
N GLY A 127 -6.98 12.55 21.00
CA GLY A 127 -5.68 12.89 21.57
C GLY A 127 -5.59 14.31 22.13
N GLN A 128 -6.41 15.24 21.62
CA GLN A 128 -6.55 16.61 22.13
C GLN A 128 -7.62 16.73 23.23
N ASN A 129 -8.26 15.64 23.62
CA ASN A 129 -9.30 15.63 24.63
C ASN A 129 -8.66 15.86 26.01
N GLY A 130 -8.79 17.08 26.54
CA GLY A 130 -8.15 17.52 27.79
C GLY A 130 -6.96 18.48 27.63
N MET A 131 -6.58 18.85 26.39
CA MET A 131 -5.57 19.88 26.12
C MET A 131 -6.17 21.29 26.12
N ASN A 132 -5.38 22.28 26.54
CA ASN A 132 -5.78 23.68 26.55
C ASN A 132 -5.84 24.27 25.12
N GLU A 133 -6.56 25.38 24.92
CA GLU A 133 -6.70 26.05 23.61
C GLU A 133 -5.35 26.43 22.99
N GLU A 134 -4.33 26.78 23.79
CA GLU A 134 -2.96 27.06 23.33
C GLU A 134 -2.23 25.80 22.85
N GLU A 135 -2.43 24.64 23.48
CA GLU A 135 -1.84 23.36 23.07
C GLU A 135 -2.51 22.81 21.80
N LYS A 136 -3.79 23.11 21.58
CA LYS A 136 -4.51 22.79 20.34
C LYS A 136 -4.06 23.65 19.15
N ALA A 137 -3.54 24.85 19.40
CA ALA A 137 -3.07 25.77 18.37
C ALA A 137 -1.68 25.40 17.80
N ALA A 138 -0.89 24.59 18.52
CA ALA A 138 0.37 24.06 18.01
C ALA A 138 0.12 23.04 16.87
N PRO A 139 1.02 22.95 15.87
CA PRO A 139 0.89 21.97 14.79
C PRO A 139 0.92 20.54 15.35
N TYR A 140 -0.26 19.91 15.43
CA TYR A 140 -0.40 18.57 15.97
C TYR A 140 0.18 17.52 15.01
N THR A 141 1.40 17.08 15.31
CA THR A 141 2.04 15.95 14.61
C THR A 141 1.51 14.64 15.19
N LEU A 142 0.80 13.85 14.38
CA LEU A 142 0.32 12.53 14.84
C LEU A 142 1.51 11.63 15.20
N SER A 143 1.41 10.96 16.34
CA SER A 143 2.36 9.91 16.72
C SER A 143 2.23 8.70 15.80
N MET A 144 3.24 7.82 15.83
CA MET A 144 3.24 6.59 15.02
C MET A 144 2.03 5.70 15.31
N GLY A 145 1.62 5.59 16.58
CA GLY A 145 0.44 4.81 16.97
C GLY A 145 -0.85 5.39 16.36
N GLU A 146 -0.97 6.71 16.35
CA GLU A 146 -2.13 7.43 15.82
C GLU A 146 -2.23 7.33 14.30
N ILE A 147 -1.10 7.39 13.60
CA ILE A 147 -1.00 7.12 12.16
C ILE A 147 -1.46 5.69 11.86
N CYS A 148 -1.02 4.71 12.65
CA CYS A 148 -1.42 3.31 12.49
C CYS A 148 -2.92 3.11 12.73
N VAL A 149 -3.51 3.76 13.74
CA VAL A 149 -4.95 3.70 14.03
C VAL A 149 -5.77 4.35 12.92
N ALA A 150 -5.37 5.53 12.44
CA ALA A 150 -6.01 6.18 11.29
C ALA A 150 -5.92 5.31 10.03
N GLY A 151 -4.77 4.67 9.81
CA GLY A 151 -4.57 3.68 8.74
C GLY A 151 -5.51 2.48 8.87
N ALA A 152 -5.57 1.86 10.05
CA ALA A 152 -6.46 0.74 10.33
C ALA A 152 -7.94 1.10 10.10
N PHE A 153 -8.38 2.29 10.53
CA PHE A 153 -9.73 2.79 10.27
C PHE A 153 -10.00 2.93 8.77
N SER A 154 -9.03 3.46 8.02
CA SER A 154 -9.18 3.65 6.57
C SER A 154 -9.42 2.35 5.79
N ALA A 155 -8.98 1.20 6.32
CA ALA A 155 -9.19 -0.10 5.70
C ALA A 155 -10.68 -0.50 5.66
N ILE A 156 -11.50 -0.07 6.62
CA ILE A 156 -12.89 -0.52 6.73
C ILE A 156 -13.75 -0.03 5.55
N PRO A 157 -13.86 1.29 5.26
CA PRO A 157 -14.67 1.75 4.14
C PRO A 157 -14.04 1.36 2.79
N THR A 158 -12.71 1.31 2.71
CA THR A 158 -11.97 0.85 1.53
C THR A 158 -12.36 -0.60 1.18
N THR A 159 -12.54 -1.45 2.19
CA THR A 159 -12.94 -2.85 1.99
C THR A 159 -14.31 -2.98 1.34
N ALA A 160 -15.23 -2.02 1.56
CA ALA A 160 -16.56 -2.05 0.94
C ALA A 160 -16.50 -1.98 -0.60
N ILE A 161 -15.51 -1.26 -1.15
CA ILE A 161 -15.25 -1.17 -2.59
C ILE A 161 -14.38 -2.34 -3.06
N MET A 162 -13.39 -2.70 -2.27
CA MET A 162 -12.39 -3.70 -2.65
C MET A 162 -12.93 -5.13 -2.64
N ALA A 163 -13.75 -5.50 -1.65
CA ALA A 163 -14.17 -6.89 -1.43
C ALA A 163 -14.89 -7.53 -2.64
N PRO A 164 -15.87 -6.86 -3.30
CA PRO A 164 -16.47 -7.38 -4.54
C PRO A 164 -15.46 -7.60 -5.66
N SER A 165 -14.56 -6.63 -5.85
CA SER A 165 -13.54 -6.66 -6.90
C SER A 165 -12.56 -7.81 -6.70
N GLU A 166 -12.07 -7.99 -5.47
CA GLU A 166 -11.16 -9.08 -5.13
C GLU A 166 -11.83 -10.45 -5.27
N ARG A 167 -13.10 -10.58 -4.86
CA ARG A 167 -13.84 -11.83 -5.02
C ARG A 167 -13.97 -12.21 -6.50
N ILE A 168 -14.40 -11.27 -7.35
CA ILE A 168 -14.55 -11.51 -8.79
C ILE A 168 -13.19 -11.87 -9.42
N LYS A 169 -12.13 -11.14 -9.06
CA LYS A 169 -10.77 -11.45 -9.50
C LYS A 169 -10.37 -12.88 -9.11
N CYS A 170 -10.52 -13.26 -7.84
CA CYS A 170 -10.15 -14.59 -7.34
C CYS A 170 -10.91 -15.71 -8.08
N LEU A 171 -12.23 -15.57 -8.28
CA LEU A 171 -13.03 -16.57 -8.99
C LEU A 171 -12.60 -16.72 -10.45
N LEU A 172 -12.38 -15.61 -11.16
CA LEU A 172 -11.90 -15.66 -12.55
C LEU A 172 -10.49 -16.26 -12.66
N GLN A 173 -9.63 -16.04 -11.67
CA GLN A 173 -8.29 -16.62 -11.63
C GLN A 173 -8.29 -18.12 -11.29
N VAL A 174 -9.21 -18.58 -10.45
CA VAL A 174 -9.38 -20.01 -10.15
C VAL A 174 -9.99 -20.76 -11.32
N GLN A 175 -11.05 -20.23 -11.94
CA GLN A 175 -11.66 -20.83 -13.13
C GLN A 175 -10.64 -21.05 -14.25
N ALA A 176 -9.69 -20.13 -14.43
CA ALA A 176 -8.61 -20.27 -15.38
C ALA A 176 -7.89 -21.63 -15.25
N THR A 177 -7.65 -22.01 -14.00
CA THR A 177 -6.94 -23.23 -13.65
C THR A 177 -7.83 -24.47 -13.79
N GLU A 178 -9.13 -24.34 -13.54
CA GLU A 178 -10.09 -25.42 -13.80
C GLU A 178 -10.24 -25.70 -15.30
N VAL A 179 -10.28 -24.65 -16.12
CA VAL A 179 -10.28 -24.77 -17.59
C VAL A 179 -9.00 -25.42 -18.09
N GLU A 180 -7.85 -25.10 -17.50
CA GLU A 180 -6.57 -25.75 -17.82
C GLU A 180 -6.59 -27.26 -17.52
N LYS A 181 -7.32 -27.68 -16.48
CA LYS A 181 -7.51 -29.09 -16.12
C LYS A 181 -8.59 -29.81 -16.96
N GLY A 182 -9.09 -29.17 -18.02
CA GLY A 182 -10.12 -29.72 -18.91
C GLY A 182 -11.56 -29.38 -18.50
N GLY A 183 -11.76 -28.51 -17.50
CA GLY A 183 -13.07 -28.02 -17.08
C GLY A 183 -13.65 -26.98 -18.05
N LYS A 184 -14.95 -26.68 -17.90
CA LYS A 184 -15.62 -25.61 -18.65
C LYS A 184 -15.51 -24.28 -17.91
N ALA A 185 -15.40 -23.19 -18.68
CA ALA A 185 -15.45 -21.84 -18.15
C ALA A 185 -16.83 -21.55 -17.54
N ARG A 186 -16.90 -21.30 -16.22
CA ARG A 186 -18.14 -20.96 -15.52
C ARG A 186 -18.62 -19.53 -15.81
N TYR A 187 -17.68 -18.60 -15.99
CA TYR A 187 -17.92 -17.18 -16.20
C TYR A 187 -17.22 -16.72 -17.48
N SER A 188 -17.92 -15.92 -18.29
CA SER A 188 -17.38 -15.29 -19.50
C SER A 188 -16.51 -14.05 -19.20
N GLY A 189 -16.66 -13.45 -18.01
CA GLY A 189 -15.88 -12.29 -17.60
C GLY A 189 -16.35 -11.70 -16.26
N MET A 190 -15.86 -10.49 -15.95
CA MET A 190 -16.13 -9.80 -14.68
C MET A 190 -17.62 -9.52 -14.45
N LEU A 191 -18.30 -8.93 -15.44
CA LEU A 191 -19.73 -8.57 -15.31
C LEU A 191 -20.62 -9.80 -15.20
N ASP A 192 -20.29 -10.85 -15.95
CA ASP A 192 -21.00 -12.12 -15.90
C ASP A 192 -20.79 -12.82 -14.56
N CYS A 193 -19.56 -12.84 -14.04
CA CYS A 193 -19.26 -13.32 -12.68
C CYS A 193 -20.07 -12.56 -11.62
N ALA A 194 -20.07 -11.23 -11.67
CA ALA A 194 -20.85 -10.40 -10.76
C ALA A 194 -22.36 -10.69 -10.84
N LYS A 195 -22.92 -10.78 -12.05
CA LYS A 195 -24.34 -11.10 -12.26
C LYS A 195 -24.71 -12.48 -11.72
N ASN A 196 -23.88 -13.49 -11.95
CA ASN A 196 -24.14 -14.84 -11.45
C ASN A 196 -24.07 -14.89 -9.91
N LEU A 197 -23.09 -14.23 -9.30
CA LEU A 197 -23.01 -14.12 -7.84
C LEU A 197 -24.25 -13.47 -7.22
N LEU A 198 -24.74 -12.39 -7.83
CA LEU A 198 -25.96 -11.72 -7.38
C LEU A 198 -27.20 -12.60 -7.55
N LYS A 199 -27.26 -13.45 -8.57
CA LYS A 199 -28.35 -14.42 -8.77
C LYS A 199 -28.30 -15.59 -7.78
N GLU A 200 -27.10 -16.08 -7.45
CA GLU A 200 -26.90 -17.24 -6.57
C GLU A 200 -27.21 -16.91 -5.10
N GLY A 201 -26.70 -15.78 -4.60
CA GLY A 201 -26.84 -15.43 -3.18
C GLY A 201 -26.84 -13.93 -2.88
N GLY A 202 -27.20 -13.11 -3.88
CA GLY A 202 -27.32 -11.66 -3.73
C GLY A 202 -26.03 -10.97 -3.29
N LEU A 203 -26.19 -9.87 -2.54
CA LEU A 203 -25.08 -9.09 -2.01
C LEU A 203 -24.24 -9.89 -1.00
N ALA A 204 -24.86 -10.79 -0.24
CA ALA A 204 -24.14 -11.64 0.71
C ALA A 204 -23.13 -12.55 0.00
N SER A 205 -23.48 -13.10 -1.17
CA SER A 205 -22.52 -13.85 -1.99
C SER A 205 -21.41 -12.91 -2.48
N LEU A 206 -21.73 -11.74 -3.04
CA LEU A 206 -20.72 -10.81 -3.54
C LEU A 206 -19.69 -10.36 -2.47
N TYR A 207 -20.12 -10.21 -1.21
CA TYR A 207 -19.28 -9.81 -0.08
C TYR A 207 -18.77 -10.98 0.77
N LYS A 208 -19.00 -12.25 0.39
CA LYS A 208 -18.48 -13.39 1.16
C LYS A 208 -16.95 -13.36 1.17
N GLY A 209 -16.38 -13.45 2.38
CA GLY A 209 -14.94 -13.29 2.64
C GLY A 209 -14.52 -11.90 3.11
N THR A 210 -15.45 -10.94 3.28
CA THR A 210 -15.14 -9.58 3.78
C THR A 210 -14.47 -9.61 5.16
N GLY A 211 -14.96 -10.44 6.10
CA GLY A 211 -14.30 -10.56 7.42
C GLY A 211 -12.86 -11.06 7.33
N ALA A 212 -12.57 -12.00 6.43
CA ALA A 212 -11.21 -12.46 6.16
C ALA A 212 -10.33 -11.40 5.48
N THR A 213 -10.97 -10.51 4.70
CA THR A 213 -10.31 -9.38 4.06
C THR A 213 -9.91 -8.34 5.10
N LEU A 214 -10.81 -7.97 6.02
CA LEU A 214 -10.51 -7.07 7.13
C LEU A 214 -9.43 -7.64 8.07
N LEU A 215 -9.47 -8.95 8.33
CA LEU A 215 -8.46 -9.64 9.14
C LEU A 215 -7.05 -9.54 8.53
N ARG A 216 -6.96 -9.46 7.19
CA ARG A 216 -5.71 -9.21 6.46
C ARG A 216 -5.35 -7.72 6.48
N ASP A 217 -6.31 -6.87 6.12
CA ASP A 217 -6.04 -5.47 5.78
C ASP A 217 -5.73 -4.62 6.99
N ILE A 218 -6.41 -4.83 8.11
CA ILE A 218 -6.18 -4.03 9.33
C ILE A 218 -4.77 -4.27 9.87
N PRO A 219 -4.33 -5.52 10.18
CA PRO A 219 -2.96 -5.76 10.63
C PRO A 219 -1.91 -5.43 9.57
N GLY A 220 -2.22 -5.70 8.29
CA GLY A 220 -1.33 -5.40 7.17
C GLY A 220 -1.07 -3.90 7.04
N THR A 221 -2.10 -3.06 7.21
CA THR A 221 -1.98 -1.59 7.13
C THR A 221 -1.17 -1.04 8.31
N VAL A 222 -1.37 -1.57 9.52
CA VAL A 222 -0.55 -1.21 10.69
C VAL A 222 0.92 -1.55 10.46
N ALA A 223 1.20 -2.76 9.95
CA ALA A 223 2.55 -3.19 9.62
C ALA A 223 3.17 -2.34 8.51
N TYR A 224 2.38 -1.98 7.49
CA TYR A 224 2.81 -1.12 6.39
C TYR A 224 3.25 0.26 6.91
N PHE A 225 2.36 0.99 7.59
CA PHE A 225 2.66 2.34 8.07
C PHE A 225 3.78 2.36 9.13
N GLY A 226 3.75 1.40 10.07
CA GLY A 226 4.81 1.28 11.08
C GLY A 226 6.18 1.04 10.46
N THR A 227 6.27 0.09 9.52
CA THR A 227 7.55 -0.20 8.84
C THR A 227 7.98 0.94 7.92
N TYR A 228 7.03 1.58 7.22
CA TYR A 228 7.32 2.71 6.35
C TYR A 228 7.94 3.87 7.15
N GLU A 229 7.33 4.24 8.28
CA GLU A 229 7.80 5.34 9.12
C GLU A 229 9.14 5.02 9.79
N LEU A 230 9.33 3.80 10.30
CA LEU A 230 10.61 3.36 10.84
C LEU A 230 11.72 3.40 9.79
N THR A 231 11.46 2.82 8.62
CA THR A 231 12.43 2.79 7.51
C THR A 231 12.76 4.19 7.04
N LYS A 232 11.76 5.06 6.93
CA LYS A 232 11.92 6.47 6.58
C LYS A 232 12.84 7.19 7.57
N ARG A 233 12.63 7.02 8.87
CA ARG A 233 13.46 7.63 9.93
C ARG A 233 14.90 7.15 9.87
N GLU A 234 15.12 5.86 9.71
CA GLU A 234 16.48 5.31 9.59
C GLU A 234 17.19 5.80 8.32
N LEU A 235 16.49 5.87 7.18
CA LEU A 235 17.05 6.41 5.94
C LEU A 235 17.40 7.90 6.06
N MET A 236 16.56 8.71 6.73
CA MET A 236 16.87 10.13 7.00
C MET A 236 18.12 10.28 7.86
N LYS A 237 18.29 9.44 8.90
CA LYS A 237 19.51 9.42 9.73
C LYS A 237 20.75 9.08 8.91
N ILE A 238 20.67 8.04 8.06
CA ILE A 238 21.79 7.62 7.21
C ILE A 238 22.19 8.72 6.22
N GLN A 239 21.22 9.47 5.70
CA GLN A 239 21.46 10.56 4.74
C GLN A 239 21.81 11.91 5.41
N GLY A 240 21.83 11.98 6.74
CA GLY A 240 22.08 13.23 7.48
C GLY A 240 21.01 14.30 7.26
N ILE A 241 19.79 13.88 6.92
CA ILE A 241 18.67 14.76 6.57
C ILE A 241 17.84 15.03 7.84
N ASP A 242 17.49 16.30 8.10
CA ASP A 242 16.61 16.69 9.20
C ASP A 242 15.22 16.02 9.05
N PRO A 243 14.73 15.26 10.05
CA PRO A 243 13.43 14.60 10.02
C PRO A 243 12.23 15.51 9.76
N ASN A 244 12.33 16.80 10.08
CA ASN A 244 11.20 17.74 10.05
C ASN A 244 11.09 18.51 8.74
N ASN A 245 12.21 18.76 8.04
CA ASN A 245 12.26 19.59 6.82
C ASN A 245 12.87 18.88 5.61
N GLY A 246 13.35 17.66 5.79
CA GLY A 246 13.99 16.85 4.77
C GLY A 246 13.05 16.16 3.79
N GLN A 247 13.34 16.26 2.50
CA GLN A 247 12.73 15.39 1.50
C GLN A 247 13.65 14.20 1.25
N LEU A 248 13.13 12.98 1.43
CA LEU A 248 13.89 11.79 1.04
C LEU A 248 14.01 11.73 -0.49
N SER A 249 15.15 11.20 -0.95
CA SER A 249 15.31 10.81 -2.34
C SER A 249 14.23 9.82 -2.77
N LEU A 250 13.85 9.86 -4.05
CA LEU A 250 12.90 8.93 -4.64
C LEU A 250 13.26 7.47 -4.36
N THR A 251 14.55 7.13 -4.49
CA THR A 251 15.08 5.79 -4.19
C THR A 251 14.82 5.38 -2.74
N ALA A 252 15.03 6.27 -1.78
CA ALA A 252 14.78 5.99 -0.37
C ALA A 252 13.27 5.78 -0.09
N VAL A 253 12.40 6.58 -0.70
CA VAL A 253 10.94 6.38 -0.63
C VAL A 253 10.51 5.03 -1.22
N LEU A 254 11.11 4.64 -2.35
CA LEU A 254 10.84 3.34 -2.99
C LEU A 254 11.26 2.16 -2.09
N PHE A 255 12.44 2.23 -1.48
CA PHE A 255 12.89 1.20 -0.53
C PHE A 255 12.00 1.16 0.71
N ALA A 256 11.68 2.31 1.31
CA ALA A 256 10.77 2.38 2.46
C ALA A 256 9.40 1.76 2.13
N GLY A 257 8.83 2.10 0.96
CA GLY A 257 7.58 1.51 0.49
C GLY A 257 7.69 0.00 0.21
N GLY A 258 8.82 -0.46 -0.35
CA GLY A 258 9.10 -1.87 -0.62
C GLY A 258 9.19 -2.71 0.66
N PHE A 259 9.97 -2.27 1.65
CA PHE A 259 10.07 -2.92 2.97
C PHE A 259 8.73 -2.90 3.71
N ALA A 260 8.01 -1.78 3.67
CA ALA A 260 6.65 -1.69 4.22
C ALA A 260 5.69 -2.68 3.56
N GLY A 261 5.76 -2.82 2.22
CA GLY A 261 5.00 -3.83 1.48
C GLY A 261 5.35 -5.26 1.89
N MET A 262 6.63 -5.56 2.09
CA MET A 262 7.06 -6.88 2.58
C MET A 262 6.56 -7.17 3.99
N ALA A 263 6.63 -6.22 4.91
CA ALA A 263 6.11 -6.38 6.27
C ALA A 263 4.59 -6.59 6.29
N CYS A 264 3.86 -5.81 5.48
CA CYS A 264 2.42 -5.96 5.28
C CYS A 264 2.06 -7.38 4.81
N TRP A 265 2.72 -7.89 3.76
CA TRP A 265 2.50 -9.25 3.29
C TRP A 265 3.02 -10.32 4.26
N GLY A 266 4.07 -10.05 5.02
CA GLY A 266 4.60 -10.95 6.05
C GLY A 266 3.54 -11.35 7.08
N ILE A 267 2.74 -10.38 7.51
CA ILE A 267 1.64 -10.59 8.48
C ILE A 267 0.33 -10.94 7.79
N GLY A 268 0.07 -10.39 6.60
CA GLY A 268 -1.20 -10.54 5.88
C GLY A 268 -1.38 -11.90 5.20
N ILE A 269 -0.30 -12.60 4.84
CA ILE A 269 -0.38 -13.84 4.04
C ILE A 269 -1.25 -14.94 4.68
N PRO A 270 -1.12 -15.28 5.98
CA PRO A 270 -1.98 -16.29 6.60
C PRO A 270 -3.47 -16.01 6.44
N ALA A 271 -3.90 -14.77 6.69
CA ALA A 271 -5.29 -14.35 6.51
C ALA A 271 -5.69 -14.35 5.01
N ASP A 272 -4.78 -13.95 4.12
CA ASP A 272 -4.99 -13.96 2.66
C ASP A 272 -5.20 -15.38 2.11
N VAL A 273 -4.47 -16.38 2.61
CA VAL A 273 -4.69 -17.80 2.23
C VAL A 273 -6.09 -18.25 2.62
N LEU A 274 -6.49 -18.01 3.87
CA LEU A 274 -7.81 -18.40 4.38
C LEU A 274 -8.93 -17.71 3.60
N LYS A 275 -8.76 -16.41 3.35
CA LYS A 275 -9.66 -15.60 2.52
C LYS A 275 -9.79 -16.17 1.11
N SER A 276 -8.68 -16.37 0.40
CA SER A 276 -8.68 -16.84 -0.98
C SER A 276 -9.42 -18.17 -1.10
N ARG A 277 -9.15 -19.12 -0.19
CA ARG A 277 -9.88 -20.40 -0.14
C ARG A 277 -11.36 -20.24 0.13
N LEU A 278 -11.73 -19.37 1.08
CA LEU A 278 -13.14 -19.10 1.39
C LEU A 278 -13.89 -18.47 0.22
N GLN A 279 -13.24 -17.54 -0.50
CA GLN A 279 -13.81 -16.82 -1.64
C GLN A 279 -13.97 -17.69 -2.88
N THR A 280 -13.08 -18.68 -3.07
CA THR A 280 -13.09 -19.55 -4.25
C THR A 280 -13.80 -20.87 -4.03
N ALA A 281 -14.12 -21.21 -2.77
CA ALA A 281 -14.85 -22.41 -2.45
C ALA A 281 -16.31 -22.34 -2.95
N PRO A 282 -16.87 -23.47 -3.42
CA PRO A 282 -18.29 -23.59 -3.73
C PRO A 282 -19.17 -23.08 -2.58
N GLU A 283 -20.37 -22.60 -2.91
CA GLU A 283 -21.33 -22.23 -1.88
C GLU A 283 -21.66 -23.44 -0.99
N GLY A 284 -21.79 -23.20 0.32
CA GLY A 284 -22.01 -24.25 1.32
C GLY A 284 -20.79 -25.09 1.73
N LYS A 285 -19.65 -25.05 1.02
CA LYS A 285 -18.47 -25.87 1.36
C LYS A 285 -17.87 -25.54 2.74
N TYR A 286 -17.84 -24.26 3.09
CA TYR A 286 -17.30 -23.79 4.37
C TYR A 286 -18.28 -22.86 5.06
N SER A 287 -18.46 -23.06 6.36
CA SER A 287 -19.30 -22.21 7.21
C SER A 287 -18.64 -20.87 7.55
N GLY A 288 -17.30 -20.80 7.53
CA GLY A 288 -16.55 -19.58 7.82
C GLY A 288 -15.04 -19.77 7.76
N ILE A 289 -14.30 -18.73 8.17
CA ILE A 289 -12.83 -18.72 8.09
C ILE A 289 -12.17 -19.78 8.99
N TYR A 290 -12.76 -20.07 10.15
CA TYR A 290 -12.24 -21.07 11.09
C TYR A 290 -12.38 -22.49 10.54
N ASP A 291 -13.43 -22.75 9.77
CA ASP A 291 -13.65 -24.02 9.10
C ASP A 291 -12.59 -24.25 8.00
N VAL A 292 -12.33 -23.21 7.21
CA VAL A 292 -11.23 -23.19 6.24
C VAL A 292 -9.88 -23.42 6.91
N TYR A 293 -9.64 -22.77 8.05
CA TYR A 293 -8.41 -22.96 8.83
C TYR A 293 -8.22 -24.42 9.26
N LYS A 294 -9.24 -25.03 9.88
CA LYS A 294 -9.18 -26.44 10.30
C LYS A 294 -8.93 -27.37 9.12
N ALA A 295 -9.63 -27.17 8.00
CA ALA A 295 -9.44 -27.95 6.79
C ALA A 295 -8.01 -27.79 6.22
N LEU A 296 -7.52 -26.55 6.14
CA LEU A 296 -6.17 -26.24 5.65
C LEU A 296 -5.09 -26.92 6.50
N ILE A 297 -5.16 -26.81 7.83
CA ILE A 297 -4.17 -27.41 8.72
C ILE A 297 -4.20 -28.93 8.63
N LYS A 298 -5.37 -29.54 8.47
CA LYS A 298 -5.51 -30.98 8.28
C LYS A 298 -4.94 -31.47 6.93
N GLU A 299 -5.16 -30.71 5.85
CA GLU A 299 -4.75 -31.10 4.49
C GLU A 299 -3.28 -30.77 4.17
N GLU A 300 -2.78 -29.64 4.67
CA GLU A 300 -1.50 -29.06 4.23
C GLU A 300 -0.57 -28.66 5.37
N GLY A 301 -1.02 -28.78 6.63
CA GLY A 301 -0.29 -28.33 7.81
C GLY A 301 -0.11 -26.81 7.87
N TYR A 302 0.67 -26.35 8.86
CA TYR A 302 0.91 -24.93 9.11
C TYR A 302 1.66 -24.23 7.96
N ALA A 303 2.46 -24.96 7.18
CA ALA A 303 3.12 -24.41 6.00
C ALA A 303 2.11 -23.94 4.92
N GLY A 304 0.90 -24.50 4.90
CA GLY A 304 -0.18 -24.10 4.00
C GLY A 304 -0.57 -22.62 4.14
N LEU A 305 -0.50 -22.06 5.36
CA LEU A 305 -0.81 -20.66 5.65
C LEU A 305 0.13 -19.66 4.96
N PHE A 306 1.32 -20.11 4.55
CA PHE A 306 2.34 -19.25 3.95
C PHE A 306 2.46 -19.44 2.43
N ARG A 307 1.54 -20.20 1.82
CA ARG A 307 1.50 -20.35 0.36
C ARG A 307 1.22 -19.02 -0.32
N GLY A 308 2.00 -18.71 -1.36
CA GLY A 308 1.92 -17.44 -2.06
C GLY A 308 2.71 -16.29 -1.41
N MET A 309 3.45 -16.53 -0.32
CA MET A 309 4.31 -15.50 0.29
C MET A 309 5.38 -15.00 -0.69
N ARG A 310 6.10 -15.90 -1.37
CA ARG A 310 7.15 -15.53 -2.33
C ARG A 310 6.67 -14.57 -3.43
N PRO A 311 5.61 -14.88 -4.21
CA PRO A 311 5.15 -13.95 -5.23
C PRO A 311 4.64 -12.61 -4.64
N ALA A 312 4.06 -12.62 -3.43
CA ALA A 312 3.62 -11.40 -2.75
C ALA A 312 4.79 -10.49 -2.34
N LEU A 313 5.87 -11.07 -1.80
CA LEU A 313 7.08 -10.32 -1.43
C LEU A 313 7.79 -9.76 -2.67
N ILE A 314 7.95 -10.59 -3.71
CA ILE A 314 8.57 -10.16 -4.99
C ILE A 314 7.77 -9.01 -5.61
N ARG A 315 6.43 -9.02 -5.48
CA ARG A 315 5.55 -7.98 -6.04
C ARG A 315 5.79 -6.60 -5.42
N ALA A 316 6.15 -6.51 -4.13
CA ALA A 316 6.17 -5.26 -3.40
C ALA A 316 7.01 -4.17 -4.09
N PHE A 317 8.23 -4.51 -4.52
CA PHE A 317 9.13 -3.56 -5.19
C PHE A 317 8.65 -3.13 -6.59
N PRO A 318 8.44 -4.03 -7.57
CA PRO A 318 8.06 -3.64 -8.92
C PRO A 318 6.69 -2.96 -8.98
N ALA A 319 5.72 -3.39 -8.16
CA ALA A 319 4.41 -2.74 -8.13
C ALA A 319 4.49 -1.32 -7.56
N ASN A 320 5.26 -1.11 -6.49
CA ASN A 320 5.46 0.22 -5.91
C ASN A 320 6.23 1.13 -6.88
N ALA A 321 7.31 0.64 -7.48
CA ALA A 321 8.08 1.39 -8.48
C ALA A 321 7.21 1.84 -9.66
N ALA A 322 6.37 0.93 -10.18
CA ALA A 322 5.43 1.25 -11.25
C ALA A 322 4.38 2.28 -10.82
N CYS A 323 3.89 2.20 -9.58
CA CYS A 323 2.96 3.18 -9.04
C CYS A 323 3.57 4.59 -9.06
N PHE A 324 4.76 4.74 -8.47
CA PHE A 324 5.43 6.03 -8.38
C PHE A 324 5.78 6.59 -9.76
N LEU A 325 6.35 5.77 -10.65
CA LEU A 325 6.64 6.20 -12.02
C LEU A 325 5.37 6.64 -12.75
N GLY A 326 4.26 5.91 -12.58
CA GLY A 326 2.97 6.27 -13.16
C GLY A 326 2.45 7.61 -12.65
N VAL A 327 2.54 7.87 -11.35
CA VAL A 327 2.18 9.17 -10.76
C VAL A 327 3.05 10.29 -11.32
N GLU A 328 4.38 10.10 -11.34
CA GLU A 328 5.33 11.13 -11.77
C GLU A 328 5.16 11.49 -13.24
N VAL A 329 5.07 10.49 -14.12
CA VAL A 329 4.81 10.70 -15.55
C VAL A 329 3.48 11.40 -15.75
N ALA A 330 2.42 10.99 -15.04
CA ALA A 330 1.12 11.65 -15.15
C ALA A 330 1.17 13.11 -14.66
N LYS A 331 1.85 13.40 -13.56
CA LYS A 331 2.01 14.78 -13.06
C LYS A 331 2.76 15.66 -14.05
N ASN A 332 3.82 15.15 -14.66
CA ASN A 332 4.60 15.86 -15.68
C ASN A 332 3.75 16.13 -16.92
N MET A 333 2.98 15.14 -17.37
CA MET A 333 2.07 15.31 -18.50
C MET A 333 0.93 16.30 -18.21
N LEU A 334 0.45 16.36 -16.96
CA LEU A 334 -0.59 17.30 -16.51
C LEU A 334 -0.01 18.65 -16.05
N GLY A 335 1.27 18.92 -16.31
CA GLY A 335 1.92 20.21 -16.02
C GLY A 335 1.27 21.42 -16.71
N PHE A 336 0.48 21.19 -17.77
CA PHE A 336 -0.30 22.25 -18.43
C PHE A 336 -1.54 22.71 -17.64
N MET A 337 -1.88 22.05 -16.53
CA MET A 337 -3.05 22.38 -15.68
C MET A 337 -2.68 23.24 -14.45
N ASP A 338 -1.47 23.83 -14.42
CA ASP A 338 -0.93 24.64 -13.31
C ASP A 338 -1.12 26.16 -13.48
#